data_AF-A0A7V4J5J1-F1
#
_entry.id   AF-A0A7V4J5J1-F1
#
_cell.length_a   1.000
_cell.length_b   1.000
_cell.length_c   1.000
_cell.angle_alpha   90.00
_cell.angle_beta   90.00
_cell.angle_gamma   90.00
#
_symmetry.space_group_name_H-M   'P 1'
#
loop_
_entity.id
_entity.type
_entity.pdbx_description
1 polymer ?
#
loop_
_entity_poly.entity_id
_entity_poly.type
_entity_poly.pdbx_seq_one_letter_code
_entity_poly.pdbx_strand_id
1 'polypeptide(L)'
;DWMIADAFDVEPIDAAVWDLLQPHLSRWLADPAGLAAGDGGAMAVLLEGLIVSGLAMQAMSSSRAASGSEHQLAHFWEMQDVHWQGEHVPHGMAVGLGALALGALYEALLEYDLSRLDVEAAVASYPDAAGLERAVRAAIPQPGIQARALEETFAKHLTPAALRERLSQLQACWPALRRRLRAQLPPVAEVRRRLAAAGCPLDLAAFGLTADNVRAACHAAVFIRRRYTVLDLAFEANFLTQFLDRVATPFGS
;
A
#
# COMPACT_ATOMS: atom_id res chain seq x y z
N ASP A 1 0.29 -2.84 6.12
CA ASP A 1 -0.35 -3.98 5.41
C ASP A 1 -0.22 -5.31 6.11
N TRP A 2 0.99 -5.76 6.48
CA TRP A 2 1.16 -7.07 7.11
C TRP A 2 0.34 -7.23 8.40
N MET A 3 0.29 -6.21 9.26
CA MET A 3 -0.59 -6.18 10.45
C MET A 3 -2.08 -6.38 10.14
N ILE A 4 -2.55 -5.93 8.97
CA ILE A 4 -3.95 -6.13 8.58
C ILE A 4 -4.17 -7.59 8.20
N ALA A 5 -3.28 -8.16 7.37
CA ALA A 5 -3.39 -9.56 6.99
C ALA A 5 -3.22 -10.53 8.18
N ASP A 6 -2.34 -10.19 9.11
CA ASP A 6 -2.15 -10.87 10.40
C ASP A 6 -3.45 -10.88 11.23
N ALA A 7 -4.14 -9.75 11.31
CA ALA A 7 -5.40 -9.65 12.05
C ALA A 7 -6.54 -10.51 11.48
N PHE A 8 -6.39 -11.00 10.25
CA PHE A 8 -7.34 -11.88 9.56
C PHE A 8 -6.82 -13.31 9.36
N ASP A 9 -5.66 -13.65 9.95
CA ASP A 9 -4.97 -14.93 9.72
C ASP A 9 -4.73 -15.27 8.23
N VAL A 10 -4.72 -14.25 7.37
CA VAL A 10 -4.46 -14.41 5.93
C VAL A 10 -2.96 -14.63 5.69
N GLU A 11 -2.13 -13.89 6.40
CA GLU A 11 -0.67 -14.01 6.35
C GLU A 11 -0.10 -13.55 7.71
N PRO A 12 0.13 -14.49 8.65
CA PRO A 12 0.62 -14.16 9.99
C PRO A 12 1.96 -13.44 9.96
N ILE A 13 2.20 -12.57 10.94
CA ILE A 13 3.51 -11.94 11.12
C ILE A 13 4.52 -12.97 11.66
N ASP A 14 5.64 -13.12 10.95
CA ASP A 14 6.83 -13.77 11.51
C ASP A 14 7.49 -12.81 12.50
N ALA A 15 7.43 -13.14 13.79
CA ALA A 15 7.92 -12.28 14.86
C ALA A 15 9.43 -12.02 14.77
N ALA A 16 10.23 -13.02 14.36
CA ALA A 16 11.67 -12.87 14.26
C ALA A 16 12.04 -11.90 13.13
N VAL A 17 11.34 -11.99 11.99
CA VAL A 17 11.54 -11.07 10.87
C VAL A 17 10.99 -9.67 11.17
N TRP A 18 9.87 -9.60 11.88
CA TRP A 18 9.31 -8.33 12.32
C TRP A 18 10.28 -7.56 13.23
N ASP A 19 10.80 -8.24 14.26
CA ASP A 19 11.71 -7.66 15.25
C ASP A 19 13.06 -7.27 14.63
N LEU A 20 13.48 -7.95 13.56
CA LEU A 20 14.68 -7.61 12.80
C LEU A 20 14.55 -6.28 12.04
N LEU A 21 13.33 -5.85 11.68
CA LEU A 21 13.12 -4.69 10.79
C LEU A 21 12.40 -3.53 11.45
N GLN A 22 11.19 -3.77 11.94
CA GLN A 22 10.23 -2.73 12.25
C GLN A 22 10.68 -1.82 13.41
N PRO A 23 11.28 -2.34 14.51
CA PRO A 23 11.83 -1.51 15.58
C PRO A 23 13.00 -0.61 15.14
N HIS A 24 13.71 -0.96 14.07
CA HIS A 24 14.93 -0.29 13.63
C HIS A 24 14.71 0.72 12.50
N LEU A 25 13.55 0.66 11.82
CA LEU A 25 13.23 1.49 10.66
C LEU A 25 13.45 3.00 10.91
N SER A 26 13.05 3.50 12.08
CA SER A 26 13.20 4.93 12.40
C SER A 26 14.67 5.38 12.49
N ARG A 27 15.58 4.48 12.89
CA ARG A 27 17.02 4.75 12.92
C ARG A 27 17.59 4.78 11.50
N TRP A 28 17.24 3.81 10.65
CA TRP A 28 17.77 3.74 9.29
C TRP A 28 17.31 4.90 8.41
N LEU A 29 16.18 5.53 8.75
CA LEU A 29 15.58 6.67 8.05
C LEU A 29 15.78 8.01 8.80
N ALA A 30 16.73 8.08 9.74
CA ALA A 30 16.84 9.20 10.67
C ALA A 30 17.40 10.50 10.04
N ASP A 31 18.24 10.40 9.00
CA ASP A 31 18.94 11.55 8.43
C ASP A 31 18.71 11.74 6.92
N PRO A 32 17.50 12.14 6.50
CA PRO A 32 17.23 12.40 5.08
C PRO A 32 18.04 13.57 4.51
N ALA A 33 18.35 14.60 5.30
CA ALA A 33 19.13 15.75 4.82
C ALA A 33 20.60 15.36 4.54
N GLY A 34 21.20 14.51 5.38
CA GLY A 34 22.50 13.91 5.13
C GLY A 34 22.51 13.08 3.84
N LEU A 35 21.45 12.31 3.56
CA LEU A 35 21.32 11.59 2.30
C LEU A 35 21.34 12.53 1.09
N ALA A 36 20.58 13.63 1.13
CA ALA A 36 20.58 14.62 0.05
C ALA A 36 21.94 15.32 -0.14
N ALA A 37 22.68 15.51 0.95
CA ALA A 37 24.02 16.10 0.94
C ALA A 37 25.14 15.11 0.52
N GLY A 38 24.82 13.83 0.32
CA GLY A 38 25.81 12.79 0.02
C GLY A 38 26.68 12.41 1.22
N ASP A 39 26.18 12.58 2.44
CA ASP A 39 26.91 12.21 3.67
C ASP A 39 27.13 10.70 3.76
N GLY A 40 28.39 10.29 3.92
CA GLY A 40 28.77 8.88 3.97
C GLY A 40 28.21 8.13 5.18
N GLY A 41 28.02 8.81 6.31
CA GLY A 41 27.44 8.22 7.53
C GLY A 41 25.95 7.93 7.37
N ALA A 42 25.19 8.91 6.87
CA ALA A 42 23.77 8.76 6.55
C ALA A 42 23.55 7.64 5.53
N MET A 43 24.38 7.59 4.47
CA MET A 43 24.33 6.53 3.46
C MET A 43 24.63 5.15 4.05
N ALA A 44 25.64 5.04 4.93
CA ALA A 44 25.98 3.77 5.58
C ALA A 44 24.83 3.24 6.45
N VAL A 45 24.16 4.12 7.19
CA VAL A 45 23.02 3.77 8.05
C VAL A 45 21.80 3.34 7.22
N LEU A 46 21.52 4.00 6.09
CA LEU A 46 20.49 3.57 5.17
C LEU A 46 20.84 2.21 4.54
N LEU A 47 22.09 2.03 4.11
CA LEU A 47 22.57 0.79 3.51
C LEU A 47 22.45 -0.40 4.48
N GLU A 48 22.73 -0.19 5.77
CA GLU A 48 22.49 -1.19 6.83
C GLU A 48 21.03 -1.66 6.78
N GLY A 49 20.07 -0.73 6.78
CA GLY A 49 18.64 -1.07 6.70
C GLY A 49 18.25 -1.78 5.41
N LEU A 50 18.81 -1.39 4.26
CA LEU A 50 18.58 -2.07 2.97
C LEU A 50 19.10 -3.51 2.96
N ILE A 51 20.30 -3.74 3.53
CA ILE A 51 20.88 -5.09 3.65
C ILE A 51 20.01 -5.95 4.57
N VAL A 52 19.63 -5.44 5.74
CA VAL A 52 18.80 -6.17 6.69
C VAL A 52 17.42 -6.49 6.10
N SER A 53 16.83 -5.55 5.34
CA SER A 53 15.60 -5.79 4.57
C SER A 53 15.75 -6.92 3.54
N GLY A 54 16.86 -6.95 2.80
CA GLY A 54 17.17 -8.05 1.88
C GLY A 54 17.30 -9.40 2.57
N LEU A 55 18.01 -9.45 3.70
CA LEU A 55 18.18 -10.68 4.50
C LEU A 55 16.84 -11.17 5.07
N ALA A 56 16.00 -10.26 5.56
CA ALA A 56 14.66 -10.56 6.03
C ALA A 56 13.78 -11.18 4.93
N MET A 57 13.77 -10.58 3.73
CA MET A 57 13.03 -11.14 2.59
C MET A 57 13.55 -12.53 2.19
N GLN A 58 14.87 -12.73 2.22
CA GLN A 58 15.48 -14.04 1.94
C GLN A 58 15.06 -15.08 2.98
N ALA A 59 15.10 -14.74 4.27
CA ALA A 59 14.70 -15.63 5.36
C ALA A 59 13.24 -16.10 5.22
N MET A 60 12.35 -15.20 4.77
CA MET A 60 10.93 -15.54 4.56
C MET A 60 10.62 -16.17 3.21
N SER A 61 11.56 -16.16 2.26
CA SER A 61 11.27 -16.44 0.85
C SER A 61 10.09 -15.60 0.32
N SER A 62 9.92 -14.38 0.83
CA SER A 62 8.80 -13.49 0.55
C SER A 62 9.21 -12.05 0.75
N SER A 63 8.75 -11.16 -0.14
CA SER A 63 8.99 -9.71 0.02
C SER A 63 8.12 -9.04 1.08
N ARG A 64 7.23 -9.78 1.76
CA ARG A 64 6.16 -9.22 2.60
C ARG A 64 6.62 -8.22 3.66
N ALA A 65 7.79 -8.45 4.25
CA ALA A 65 8.32 -7.58 5.32
C ALA A 65 8.78 -6.21 4.80
N ALA A 66 9.02 -6.07 3.50
CA ALA A 66 9.51 -4.85 2.86
C ALA A 66 8.58 -4.31 1.78
N SER A 67 7.49 -5.03 1.45
CA SER A 67 6.64 -4.72 0.29
C SER A 67 5.15 -4.94 0.59
N GLY A 68 4.39 -3.85 0.53
CA GLY A 68 2.94 -3.79 0.64
C GLY A 68 2.26 -3.17 -0.58
N SER A 69 1.18 -2.44 -0.33
CA SER A 69 0.37 -1.71 -1.30
C SER A 69 1.12 -0.56 -1.96
N GLU A 70 2.06 0.07 -1.27
CA GLU A 70 2.94 1.10 -1.83
C GLU A 70 3.82 0.55 -2.98
N HIS A 71 4.30 -0.69 -2.84
CA HIS A 71 5.03 -1.37 -3.91
C HIS A 71 4.11 -1.86 -5.03
N GLN A 72 2.89 -2.29 -4.72
CA GLN A 72 1.90 -2.62 -5.75
C GLN A 72 1.61 -1.40 -6.63
N LEU A 73 1.48 -0.21 -6.02
CA LEU A 73 1.29 1.03 -6.75
C LEU A 73 2.51 1.39 -7.61
N ALA A 74 3.72 1.25 -7.05
CA ALA A 74 4.96 1.47 -7.79
C ALA A 74 5.05 0.56 -9.03
N HIS A 75 4.80 -0.73 -8.88
CA HIS A 75 4.77 -1.68 -10.00
C HIS A 75 3.71 -1.33 -11.04
N PHE A 76 2.56 -0.83 -10.60
CA PHE A 76 1.54 -0.38 -11.54
C PHE A 76 2.02 0.80 -12.39
N TRP A 77 2.66 1.80 -11.78
CA TRP A 77 3.25 2.92 -12.52
C TRP A 77 4.40 2.51 -13.44
N GLU A 78 5.24 1.56 -13.02
CA GLU A 78 6.29 0.97 -13.86
C GLU A 78 5.68 0.28 -15.09
N MET A 79 4.61 -0.50 -14.91
CA MET A 79 3.88 -1.14 -16.00
C MET A 79 3.15 -0.15 -16.91
N GLN A 80 2.79 1.04 -16.39
CA GLN A 80 2.20 2.13 -17.14
C GLN A 80 3.23 3.03 -17.84
N ASP A 81 4.51 2.69 -17.73
CA ASP A 81 5.59 3.44 -18.36
C ASP A 81 5.65 4.90 -17.88
N VAL A 82 5.50 5.10 -16.57
CA VAL A 82 5.65 6.42 -15.95
C VAL A 82 7.11 6.86 -16.01
N HIS A 83 7.33 8.10 -16.46
CA HIS A 83 8.67 8.65 -16.68
C HIS A 83 8.98 9.80 -15.72
N TRP A 84 10.26 9.95 -15.38
CA TRP A 84 10.82 11.11 -14.72
C TRP A 84 12.06 11.58 -15.49
N GLN A 85 12.09 12.85 -15.88
CA GLN A 85 13.18 13.43 -16.70
C GLN A 85 13.48 12.68 -18.01
N GLY A 86 12.46 12.08 -18.63
CA GLY A 86 12.58 11.37 -19.91
C GLY A 86 13.05 9.92 -19.79
N GLU A 87 13.30 9.43 -18.57
CA GLU A 87 13.65 8.04 -18.27
C GLU A 87 12.55 7.37 -17.45
N HIS A 88 12.49 6.04 -17.40
CA HIS A 88 11.56 5.33 -16.51
C HIS A 88 11.77 5.78 -15.06
N VAL A 89 10.67 5.95 -14.32
CA VAL A 89 10.74 6.34 -12.91
C VAL A 89 11.57 5.32 -12.11
N PRO A 90 12.56 5.76 -11.31
CA PRO A 90 13.30 4.84 -10.45
C PRO A 90 12.38 4.18 -9.42
N HIS A 91 12.53 2.87 -9.23
CA HIS A 91 11.64 2.07 -8.36
C HIS A 91 11.43 2.69 -6.97
N GLY A 92 12.52 3.07 -6.27
CA GLY A 92 12.42 3.66 -4.94
C GLY A 92 11.66 4.99 -4.90
N MET A 93 11.69 5.75 -6.00
CA MET A 93 10.94 7.00 -6.14
C MET A 93 9.44 6.72 -6.32
N ALA A 94 9.09 5.75 -7.18
CA ALA A 94 7.71 5.27 -7.34
C ALA A 94 7.15 4.70 -6.03
N VAL A 95 7.94 3.93 -5.28
CA VAL A 95 7.57 3.43 -3.94
C VAL A 95 7.37 4.57 -2.96
N GLY A 96 8.20 5.62 -2.99
CA GLY A 96 8.03 6.81 -2.16
C GLY A 96 6.72 7.56 -2.42
N LEU A 97 6.35 7.75 -3.69
CA LEU A 97 5.05 8.30 -4.06
C LEU A 97 3.91 7.38 -3.58
N GLY A 98 4.08 6.06 -3.72
CA GLY A 98 3.12 5.09 -3.22
C GLY A 98 2.93 5.18 -1.71
N ALA A 99 4.02 5.32 -0.95
CA ALA A 99 3.96 5.45 0.50
C ALA A 99 3.18 6.69 0.94
N LEU A 100 3.26 7.80 0.18
CA LEU A 100 2.44 8.98 0.43
C LEU A 100 0.96 8.73 0.12
N ALA A 101 0.65 8.19 -1.05
CA ALA A 101 -0.73 7.92 -1.45
C ALA A 101 -1.43 6.93 -0.49
N LEU A 102 -0.76 5.83 -0.16
CA LEU A 102 -1.28 4.81 0.75
C LEU A 102 -1.24 5.29 2.20
N GLY A 103 -0.29 6.14 2.59
CA GLY A 103 -0.29 6.82 3.90
C GLY A 103 -1.55 7.66 4.11
N ALA A 104 -1.95 8.45 3.10
CA ALA A 104 -3.20 9.21 3.14
C ALA A 104 -4.45 8.32 3.16
N LEU A 105 -4.42 7.19 2.44
CA LEU A 105 -5.49 6.20 2.51
C LEU A 105 -5.61 5.61 3.93
N TYR A 106 -4.48 5.28 4.55
CA TYR A 106 -4.43 4.80 5.93
C TYR A 106 -4.94 5.85 6.92
N GLU A 107 -4.53 7.11 6.81
CA GLU A 107 -5.05 8.19 7.65
C GLU A 107 -6.57 8.30 7.51
N ALA A 108 -7.09 8.30 6.28
CA ALA A 108 -8.53 8.30 6.01
C ALA A 108 -9.23 7.10 6.65
N LEU A 109 -8.75 5.88 6.43
CA LEU A 109 -9.30 4.65 7.02
C LEU A 109 -9.34 4.74 8.55
N LEU A 110 -8.26 5.25 9.16
CA LEU A 110 -8.12 5.34 10.62
C LEU A 110 -8.99 6.43 11.24
N GLU A 111 -9.65 7.30 10.46
CA GLU A 111 -10.70 8.21 10.94
C GLU A 111 -11.99 7.44 11.28
N TYR A 112 -12.28 6.34 10.58
CA TYR A 112 -13.51 5.58 10.72
C TYR A 112 -13.45 4.56 11.86
N ASP A 113 -14.61 4.29 12.45
CA ASP A 113 -14.81 3.22 13.40
C ASP A 113 -15.41 1.99 12.70
N LEU A 114 -14.54 1.14 12.13
CA LEU A 114 -14.94 -0.08 11.45
C LEU A 114 -15.52 -1.14 12.39
N SER A 115 -15.50 -0.94 13.71
CA SER A 115 -16.31 -1.76 14.63
C SER A 115 -17.81 -1.57 14.42
N ARG A 116 -18.20 -0.49 13.74
CA ARG A 116 -19.58 -0.13 13.39
C ARG A 116 -19.86 -0.26 11.90
N LEU A 117 -19.02 -0.96 11.15
CA LEU A 117 -19.22 -1.22 9.72
C LEU A 117 -20.58 -1.87 9.47
N ASP A 118 -21.33 -1.44 8.45
CA ASP A 118 -22.51 -2.18 7.99
C ASP A 118 -22.05 -3.36 7.12
N VAL A 119 -21.90 -4.52 7.75
CA VAL A 119 -21.40 -5.74 7.09
C VAL A 119 -22.34 -6.20 5.97
N GLU A 120 -23.65 -6.10 6.16
CA GLU A 120 -24.61 -6.56 5.16
C GLU A 120 -24.61 -5.64 3.94
N ALA A 121 -24.50 -4.31 4.14
CA ALA A 121 -24.34 -3.37 3.03
C ALA A 121 -23.04 -3.62 2.25
N ALA A 122 -21.92 -3.86 2.94
CA ALA A 122 -20.65 -4.18 2.31
C ALA A 122 -20.73 -5.48 1.49
N VAL A 123 -21.31 -6.55 2.07
CA VAL A 123 -21.50 -7.83 1.36
C VAL A 123 -22.42 -7.67 0.14
N ALA A 124 -23.49 -6.88 0.25
CA ALA A 124 -24.41 -6.63 -0.86
C ALA A 124 -23.75 -5.83 -2.00
N SER A 125 -22.81 -4.95 -1.68
CA SER A 125 -22.04 -4.18 -2.67
C SER A 125 -20.87 -4.95 -3.30
N TYR A 126 -20.45 -6.07 -2.70
CA TYR A 126 -19.29 -6.81 -3.15
C TYR A 126 -19.56 -7.46 -4.52
N PRO A 127 -18.72 -7.21 -5.55
CA PRO A 127 -18.99 -7.73 -6.88
C PRO A 127 -19.02 -9.26 -6.94
N ASP A 128 -19.97 -9.79 -7.70
CA ASP A 128 -19.93 -11.18 -8.15
C ASP A 128 -18.80 -11.39 -9.17
N ALA A 129 -18.57 -12.64 -9.59
CA ALA A 129 -17.46 -12.96 -10.48
C ALA A 129 -17.49 -12.15 -11.80
N ALA A 130 -18.68 -11.97 -12.39
CA ALA A 130 -18.85 -11.21 -13.62
C ALA A 130 -18.62 -9.71 -13.40
N GLY A 131 -19.08 -9.16 -12.26
CA GLY A 131 -18.84 -7.77 -11.85
C GLY A 131 -17.36 -7.51 -11.60
N LEU A 132 -16.67 -8.44 -10.95
CA LEU A 132 -15.25 -8.35 -10.67
C LEU A 132 -14.41 -8.40 -11.94
N GLU A 133 -14.75 -9.28 -12.89
CA GLU A 133 -14.10 -9.29 -14.21
C GLU A 133 -14.28 -7.95 -14.93
N ARG A 134 -15.49 -7.37 -14.93
CA ARG A 134 -15.73 -6.04 -15.51
C ARG A 134 -14.89 -4.96 -14.83
N ALA A 135 -14.79 -4.99 -13.50
CA ALA A 135 -14.00 -4.03 -12.73
C ALA A 135 -12.50 -4.12 -13.06
N VAL A 136 -11.95 -5.33 -13.15
CA VAL A 136 -10.55 -5.57 -13.51
C VAL A 136 -10.26 -5.05 -14.93
N ARG A 137 -11.11 -5.38 -15.90
CA ARG A 137 -10.95 -4.96 -17.30
C ARG A 137 -11.06 -3.44 -17.46
N ALA A 138 -11.91 -2.78 -16.67
CA ALA A 138 -12.04 -1.33 -16.66
C ALA A 138 -10.82 -0.64 -16.01
N ALA A 139 -10.30 -1.20 -14.92
CA ALA A 139 -9.17 -0.63 -14.19
C ALA A 139 -7.82 -0.85 -14.89
N ILE A 140 -7.67 -1.97 -15.61
CA ILE A 140 -6.43 -2.40 -16.25
C ILE A 140 -6.71 -2.62 -17.74
N PRO A 141 -6.69 -1.57 -18.59
CA PRO A 141 -7.00 -1.71 -20.02
C PRO A 141 -5.91 -2.45 -20.80
N GLN A 142 -4.70 -2.62 -20.25
CA GLN A 142 -3.56 -3.24 -20.93
C GLN A 142 -3.76 -4.77 -21.06
N PRO A 143 -3.90 -5.33 -22.29
CA PRO A 143 -4.18 -6.74 -22.46
C PRO A 143 -3.11 -7.68 -21.87
N GLY A 144 -1.84 -7.25 -21.90
CA GLY A 144 -0.71 -8.03 -21.35
C GLY A 144 -0.72 -8.19 -19.82
N ILE A 145 -1.48 -7.35 -19.10
CA ILE A 145 -1.58 -7.39 -17.64
C ILE A 145 -2.90 -8.03 -17.20
N GLN A 146 -3.98 -7.86 -17.99
CA GLN A 146 -5.33 -8.30 -17.65
C GLN A 146 -5.43 -9.78 -17.28
N ALA A 147 -4.84 -10.69 -18.06
CA ALA A 147 -4.96 -12.12 -17.81
C ALA A 147 -4.43 -12.50 -16.41
N ARG A 148 -3.24 -11.98 -16.07
CA ARG A 148 -2.65 -12.19 -14.74
C ARG A 148 -3.44 -11.47 -13.64
N ALA A 149 -3.93 -10.26 -13.89
CA ALA A 149 -4.74 -9.54 -12.91
C ALA A 149 -6.05 -10.28 -12.59
N LEU A 150 -6.69 -10.88 -13.60
CA LEU A 150 -7.87 -11.73 -13.39
C LEU A 150 -7.51 -12.97 -12.55
N GLU A 151 -6.42 -13.67 -12.86
CA GLU A 151 -5.96 -14.80 -12.05
C GLU A 151 -5.69 -14.41 -10.59
N GLU A 152 -4.94 -13.33 -10.36
CA GLU A 152 -4.63 -12.83 -9.03
C GLU A 152 -5.87 -12.37 -8.26
N THR A 153 -6.83 -11.76 -8.96
CA THR A 153 -8.09 -11.26 -8.39
C THR A 153 -9.01 -12.42 -8.02
N PHE A 154 -9.24 -13.37 -8.92
CA PHE A 154 -10.09 -14.54 -8.65
C PHE A 154 -9.48 -15.49 -7.62
N ALA A 155 -8.15 -15.57 -7.52
CA ALA A 155 -7.48 -16.34 -6.48
C ALA A 155 -7.80 -15.87 -5.04
N LYS A 156 -8.24 -14.62 -4.86
CA LYS A 156 -8.62 -14.04 -3.56
C LYS A 156 -10.09 -13.60 -3.47
N HIS A 157 -10.90 -13.87 -4.51
CA HIS A 157 -12.33 -13.51 -4.50
C HIS A 157 -13.07 -14.35 -3.47
N LEU A 158 -13.82 -13.69 -2.60
CA LEU A 158 -14.55 -14.35 -1.53
C LEU A 158 -15.99 -14.66 -1.91
N THR A 159 -16.53 -15.72 -1.31
CA THR A 159 -17.98 -15.91 -1.29
C THR A 159 -18.61 -14.87 -0.36
N PRO A 160 -19.90 -14.52 -0.56
CA PRO A 160 -20.61 -13.61 0.36
C PRO A 160 -20.59 -14.06 1.83
N ALA A 161 -20.55 -15.38 2.09
CA ALA A 161 -20.44 -15.92 3.44
C ALA A 161 -19.05 -15.67 4.04
N ALA A 162 -17.98 -15.96 3.28
CA ALA A 162 -16.61 -15.74 3.73
C ALA A 162 -16.29 -14.25 3.92
N LEU A 163 -16.84 -13.37 3.07
CA LEU A 163 -16.72 -11.92 3.24
C LEU A 163 -17.41 -11.45 4.52
N ARG A 164 -18.63 -11.91 4.79
CA ARG A 164 -19.36 -11.59 6.02
C ARG A 164 -18.56 -11.99 7.26
N GLU A 165 -17.97 -13.19 7.25
CA GLU A 165 -17.12 -13.67 8.34
C GLU A 165 -15.90 -12.76 8.55
N ARG A 166 -15.17 -12.44 7.48
CA ARG A 166 -14.00 -11.55 7.54
C ARG A 166 -14.34 -10.15 8.05
N LEU A 167 -15.43 -9.56 7.56
CA LEU A 167 -15.87 -8.23 8.00
C LEU A 167 -16.40 -8.24 9.44
N SER A 168 -16.99 -9.34 9.90
CA SER A 168 -17.37 -9.51 11.31
C SER A 168 -16.13 -9.64 12.21
N GLN A 169 -15.10 -10.36 11.77
CA GLN A 169 -13.81 -10.43 12.45
C GLN A 169 -13.15 -9.05 12.50
N LEU A 170 -13.20 -8.27 11.41
CA LEU A 170 -12.75 -6.88 11.38
C LEU A 170 -13.44 -6.07 12.45
N GLN A 171 -14.78 -6.13 12.54
CA GLN A 171 -15.52 -5.37 13.56
C GLN A 171 -15.02 -5.68 14.97
N ALA A 172 -14.81 -6.96 15.27
CA ALA A 172 -14.35 -7.42 16.58
C ALA A 172 -12.90 -6.98 16.89
N CYS A 173 -11.99 -7.08 15.91
CA CYS A 173 -10.57 -6.78 16.13
C CYS A 173 -10.21 -5.30 15.92
N TRP A 174 -11.08 -4.51 15.28
CA TRP A 174 -10.77 -3.14 14.84
C TRP A 174 -10.25 -2.22 15.95
N PRO A 175 -10.83 -2.16 17.17
CA PRO A 175 -10.33 -1.26 18.20
C PRO A 175 -8.86 -1.52 18.56
N ALA A 176 -8.46 -2.80 18.61
CA ALA A 176 -7.08 -3.19 18.89
C ALA A 176 -6.17 -2.98 17.66
N LEU A 177 -6.62 -3.38 16.47
CA LEU A 177 -5.88 -3.20 15.22
C LEU A 177 -5.64 -1.72 14.92
N ARG A 178 -6.66 -0.86 15.02
CA ARG A 178 -6.57 0.59 14.84
C ARG A 178 -5.51 1.22 15.74
N ARG A 179 -5.42 0.79 17.01
CA ARG A 179 -4.38 1.26 17.94
C ARG A 179 -2.98 0.82 17.50
N ARG A 180 -2.80 -0.44 17.10
CA ARG A 180 -1.52 -0.96 16.58
C ARG A 180 -1.09 -0.22 15.32
N LEU A 181 -2.00 -0.03 14.36
CA LEU A 181 -1.73 0.70 13.12
C LEU A 181 -1.33 2.16 13.39
N ARG A 182 -2.02 2.86 14.28
CA ARG A 182 -1.65 4.24 14.69
C ARG A 182 -0.28 4.34 15.36
N ALA A 183 0.12 3.32 16.11
CA ALA A 183 1.44 3.28 16.73
C ALA A 183 2.55 2.97 15.70
N GLN A 184 2.24 2.19 14.66
CA GLN A 184 3.20 1.78 13.65
C GLN A 184 3.41 2.83 12.55
N LEU A 185 2.35 3.49 12.10
CA LEU A 185 2.39 4.35 10.92
C LEU A 185 2.78 5.78 11.31
N PRO A 186 3.85 6.35 10.71
CA PRO A 186 4.11 7.78 10.83
C PRO A 186 3.02 8.60 10.10
N PRO A 187 2.72 9.83 10.55
CA PRO A 187 1.82 10.72 9.82
C PRO A 187 2.29 10.95 8.38
N VAL A 188 1.39 11.05 7.41
CA VAL A 188 1.78 11.20 6.00
C VAL A 188 2.56 12.49 5.75
N ALA A 189 2.25 13.55 6.51
CA ALA A 189 2.99 14.81 6.48
C ALA A 189 4.46 14.66 6.93
N GLU A 190 4.72 13.76 7.89
CA GLU A 190 6.08 13.40 8.33
C GLU A 190 6.84 12.69 7.20
N VAL A 191 6.20 11.70 6.58
CA VAL A 191 6.78 10.96 5.45
C VAL A 191 7.11 11.91 4.30
N ARG A 192 6.18 12.80 3.95
CA ARG A 192 6.36 13.83 2.92
C ARG A 192 7.54 14.73 3.23
N ARG A 193 7.67 15.20 4.49
CA ARG A 193 8.79 16.05 4.91
C ARG A 193 10.12 15.33 4.79
N ARG A 194 10.20 14.05 5.19
CA ARG A 194 11.43 13.26 5.10
C ARG A 194 11.85 13.00 3.66
N LEU A 195 10.92 12.64 2.77
CA LEU A 195 11.20 12.46 1.36
C LEU A 195 11.67 13.78 0.71
N ALA A 196 11.04 14.90 1.03
CA ALA A 196 11.48 16.21 0.56
C ALA A 196 12.89 16.55 1.03
N ALA A 197 13.20 16.29 2.31
CA ALA A 197 14.53 16.50 2.88
C ALA A 197 15.61 15.60 2.26
N ALA A 198 15.23 14.40 1.78
CA ALA A 198 16.08 13.49 1.02
C ALA A 198 16.24 13.90 -0.47
N GLY A 199 15.65 15.03 -0.88
CA GLY A 199 15.72 15.50 -2.26
C GLY A 199 14.81 14.74 -3.23
N CYS A 200 13.85 13.95 -2.74
CA CYS A 200 12.92 13.24 -3.60
C CYS A 200 11.91 14.23 -4.24
N PRO A 201 11.64 14.13 -5.55
CA PRO A 201 10.59 14.92 -6.19
C PRO A 201 9.22 14.41 -5.74
N LEU A 202 8.38 15.34 -5.28
CA LEU A 202 7.06 15.04 -4.70
C LEU A 202 5.90 15.65 -5.49
N ASP A 203 6.18 16.38 -6.56
CA ASP A 203 5.15 16.91 -7.44
C ASP A 203 4.78 15.85 -8.47
N LEU A 204 3.49 15.49 -8.56
CA LEU A 204 3.01 14.51 -9.54
C LEU A 204 3.30 14.95 -10.98
N ALA A 205 3.27 16.25 -11.26
CA ALA A 205 3.55 16.78 -12.59
C ALA A 205 4.99 16.47 -13.05
N ALA A 206 5.94 16.32 -12.12
CA ALA A 206 7.31 15.92 -12.42
C ALA A 206 7.40 14.49 -13.01
N PHE A 207 6.35 13.69 -12.83
CA PHE A 207 6.22 12.33 -13.33
C PHE A 207 5.20 12.20 -14.47
N GLY A 208 4.65 13.32 -14.94
CA GLY A 208 3.52 13.31 -15.87
C GLY A 208 2.23 12.71 -15.28
N LEU A 209 2.11 12.71 -13.95
CA LEU A 209 0.95 12.17 -13.23
C LEU A 209 0.00 13.29 -12.78
N THR A 210 -1.26 12.92 -12.63
CA THR A 210 -2.32 13.75 -12.03
C THR A 210 -2.93 13.04 -10.83
N ALA A 211 -3.72 13.76 -10.03
CA ALA A 211 -4.49 13.16 -8.94
C ALA A 211 -5.40 12.00 -9.42
N ASP A 212 -5.98 12.12 -10.62
CA ASP A 212 -6.77 11.06 -11.24
C ASP A 212 -5.93 9.83 -11.58
N ASN A 213 -4.69 10.02 -12.05
CA ASN A 213 -3.79 8.90 -12.26
C ASN A 213 -3.47 8.15 -10.96
N VAL A 214 -3.27 8.87 -9.85
CA VAL A 214 -3.03 8.23 -8.54
C VAL A 214 -4.27 7.45 -8.07
N ARG A 215 -5.47 8.03 -8.21
CA ARG A 215 -6.75 7.36 -7.90
C ARG A 215 -6.93 6.09 -8.71
N ALA A 216 -6.76 6.17 -10.03
CA ALA A 216 -6.89 5.05 -10.95
C ALA A 216 -5.86 3.95 -10.63
N ALA A 217 -4.63 4.34 -10.32
CA ALA A 217 -3.57 3.41 -9.95
C ALA A 217 -3.86 2.69 -8.63
N CYS A 218 -4.36 3.38 -7.61
CA CYS A 218 -4.76 2.74 -6.34
C CYS A 218 -5.93 1.77 -6.54
N HIS A 219 -6.91 2.13 -7.38
CA HIS A 219 -8.01 1.22 -7.73
C HIS A 219 -7.50 -0.01 -8.48
N ALA A 220 -6.63 0.17 -9.48
CA ALA A 220 -6.05 -0.94 -10.24
C ALA A 220 -5.14 -1.84 -9.38
N ALA A 221 -4.42 -1.26 -8.41
CA ALA A 221 -3.51 -1.98 -7.51
C ALA A 221 -4.24 -3.06 -6.67
N VAL A 222 -5.55 -2.90 -6.43
CA VAL A 222 -6.40 -3.96 -5.83
C VAL A 222 -6.32 -5.27 -6.62
N PHE A 223 -6.18 -5.22 -7.95
CA PHE A 223 -6.36 -6.38 -8.82
C PHE A 223 -5.05 -7.06 -9.27
N ILE A 224 -3.90 -6.41 -9.12
CA ILE A 224 -2.65 -6.89 -9.73
C ILE A 224 -1.92 -7.99 -8.93
N ARG A 225 -2.30 -8.22 -7.67
CA ARG A 225 -1.66 -9.20 -6.77
C ARG A 225 -2.65 -9.77 -5.76
N ARG A 226 -2.55 -11.06 -5.44
CA ARG A 226 -3.36 -11.72 -4.39
C ARG A 226 -2.97 -11.37 -2.95
N ARG A 227 -1.83 -10.69 -2.74
CA ARG A 227 -1.36 -10.29 -1.41
C ARG A 227 -2.34 -9.30 -0.79
N TYR A 228 -2.85 -9.62 0.40
CA TYR A 228 -3.82 -8.78 1.11
C TYR A 228 -3.17 -7.52 1.69
N THR A 229 -3.81 -6.38 1.48
CA THR A 229 -3.33 -5.04 1.86
C THR A 229 -4.50 -4.17 2.34
N VAL A 230 -4.20 -2.91 2.69
CA VAL A 230 -5.23 -1.92 2.99
C VAL A 230 -6.20 -1.66 1.83
N LEU A 231 -5.76 -1.85 0.58
CA LEU A 231 -6.60 -1.68 -0.60
C LEU A 231 -7.69 -2.75 -0.67
N ASP A 232 -7.34 -3.99 -0.32
CA ASP A 232 -8.28 -5.11 -0.21
C ASP A 232 -9.30 -4.86 0.90
N LEU A 233 -8.84 -4.43 2.08
CA LEU A 233 -9.70 -4.07 3.20
C LEU A 233 -10.69 -2.96 2.81
N ALA A 234 -10.22 -1.89 2.16
CA ALA A 234 -11.07 -0.80 1.72
C ALA A 234 -12.06 -1.23 0.63
N PHE A 235 -11.67 -2.14 -0.27
CA PHE A 235 -12.54 -2.71 -1.29
C PHE A 235 -13.63 -3.60 -0.68
N GLU A 236 -13.25 -4.53 0.20
CA GLU A 236 -14.15 -5.45 0.90
C GLU A 236 -15.13 -4.72 1.83
N ALA A 237 -14.68 -3.66 2.51
CA ALA A 237 -15.51 -2.85 3.38
C ALA A 237 -16.35 -1.78 2.64
N ASN A 238 -16.32 -1.77 1.30
CA ASN A 238 -17.05 -0.81 0.45
C ASN A 238 -16.70 0.66 0.72
N PHE A 239 -15.44 0.94 1.05
CA PHE A 239 -14.93 2.29 1.30
C PHE A 239 -13.88 2.76 0.30
N LEU A 240 -13.43 1.90 -0.62
CA LEU A 240 -12.34 2.22 -1.53
C LEU A 240 -12.59 3.54 -2.28
N THR A 241 -13.71 3.69 -2.97
CA THR A 241 -14.03 4.92 -3.71
C THR A 241 -14.01 6.16 -2.82
N GLN A 242 -14.55 6.07 -1.61
CA GLN A 242 -14.56 7.17 -0.65
C GLN A 242 -13.15 7.57 -0.19
N PHE A 243 -12.24 6.61 -0.02
CA PHE A 243 -10.87 6.89 0.40
C PHE A 243 -9.96 7.29 -0.77
N LEU A 244 -10.29 6.90 -2.00
CA LEU A 244 -9.55 7.32 -3.19
C LEU A 244 -9.55 8.84 -3.37
N ASP A 245 -10.56 9.58 -2.90
CA ASP A 245 -10.53 11.05 -2.95
C ASP A 245 -9.41 11.65 -2.08
N ARG A 246 -8.90 10.90 -1.09
CA ARG A 246 -7.85 11.34 -0.17
C ARG A 246 -6.44 11.01 -0.63
N VAL A 247 -6.25 10.03 -1.51
CA VAL A 247 -4.90 9.51 -1.84
C VAL A 247 -4.00 10.53 -2.54
N ALA A 248 -4.60 11.53 -3.21
CA ALA A 248 -3.84 12.58 -3.87
C ALA A 248 -3.49 13.77 -2.94
N THR A 249 -4.07 13.84 -1.73
CA THR A 249 -3.90 14.99 -0.82
C THR A 249 -2.45 15.34 -0.46
N PRO A 250 -1.50 14.38 -0.31
CA PRO A 250 -0.12 14.72 0.03
C PRO A 250 0.62 15.48 -1.08
N PHE A 251 0.11 15.44 -2.32
CA PHE A 251 0.74 16.03 -3.49
C PHE A 251 0.25 17.46 -3.78
N GLY A 252 -0.71 17.97 -3.00
CA GLY A 252 -1.34 19.26 -3.24
C GLY A 252 -2.65 19.14 -4.04
N SER A 253 -3.40 20.24 -4.04
CA SER A 253 -4.65 20.43 -4.80
C SER A 253 -4.39 21.05 -6.16
#